data_AF-A0A960SNT1-F1
#
_entry.id   AF-A0A960SNT1-F1
#
_cell.length_a   1.000
_cell.length_b   1.000
_cell.length_c   1.000
_cell.angle_alpha   90.00
_cell.angle_beta   90.00
_cell.angle_gamma   90.00
#
_symmetry.space_group_name_H-M   'P 1'
#
loop_
_entity.id
_entity.type
_entity.pdbx_description
1 polymer ?
#
loop_
_entity_poly.entity_id
_entity_poly.type
_entity_poly.pdbx_seq_one_letter_code
_entity_poly.pdbx_strand_id
1 'polypeptide(L)'
;VQLIERSVPPDPPPKLEPPPVEIRIGAVGRALTDLKPGGRVEFDSTWLDGVTDGGIISAGERIEVVERMPTGLRVRAIPDQAGEGANERGEAR
;
A
#
# COMPACT_ATOMS: atom_id res chain seq x y z
N VAL A 1 16.52 4.81 60.07
CA VAL A 1 16.89 4.94 58.65
C VAL A 1 15.61 4.84 57.83
N GLN A 2 15.23 5.90 57.10
CA GLN A 2 14.05 5.90 56.22
C GLN A 2 14.49 5.53 54.81
N LEU A 3 13.89 4.47 54.27
CA LEU A 3 14.14 3.93 52.95
C LEU A 3 13.50 4.88 51.93
N ILE A 4 14.33 5.67 51.24
CA ILE A 4 13.90 6.48 50.10
C ILE A 4 13.57 5.53 48.92
N GLU A 5 12.29 5.21 48.76
CA GLU A 5 11.79 4.63 47.52
C GLU A 5 12.08 5.61 46.39
N ARG A 6 13.06 5.26 45.56
CA ARG A 6 13.38 5.99 44.34
C ARG A 6 12.19 5.77 43.41
N SER A 7 11.31 6.77 43.29
CA SER A 7 10.25 6.78 42.29
C SER A 7 10.86 6.57 40.91
N VAL A 8 10.67 5.37 40.37
CA VAL A 8 10.84 5.13 38.93
C VAL A 8 9.75 5.96 38.25
N PRO A 9 10.10 6.90 37.34
CA PRO A 9 9.07 7.61 36.59
C PRO A 9 8.25 6.56 35.83
N PRO A 10 6.91 6.69 35.79
CA PRO A 10 6.09 5.79 34.98
C PRO A 10 6.62 5.87 33.56
N ASP A 11 6.87 4.71 32.94
CA ASP A 11 7.18 4.62 31.52
C ASP A 11 6.22 5.55 30.76
N PRO A 12 6.72 6.39 29.84
CA PRO A 12 5.82 7.18 29.01
C PRO A 12 4.82 6.21 28.37
N PRO A 13 3.51 6.54 28.37
CA PRO A 13 2.53 5.67 27.74
C PRO A 13 3.05 5.36 26.33
N PRO A 14 3.03 4.09 25.88
CA PRO A 14 3.47 3.77 24.54
C PRO A 14 2.72 4.71 23.62
N LYS A 15 3.48 5.59 22.95
CA LYS A 15 2.93 6.45 21.91
C LYS A 15 2.18 5.48 21.01
N LEU A 16 0.87 5.68 20.85
CA LEU A 16 0.01 4.84 20.02
C LEU A 16 0.53 4.95 18.59
N GLU A 17 1.61 4.25 18.30
CA GLU A 17 2.05 3.91 16.97
C GLU A 17 0.86 3.11 16.44
N PRO A 18 0.18 3.60 15.39
CA PRO A 18 -0.87 2.80 14.78
C PRO A 18 -0.29 1.41 14.52
N PRO A 19 -1.03 0.33 14.82
CA PRO A 19 -0.53 -1.02 14.62
C PRO A 19 0.04 -1.08 13.20
N PRO A 20 1.24 -1.67 13.01
CA PRO A 20 1.84 -1.75 11.69
C PRO A 20 0.79 -2.38 10.77
N VAL A 21 0.25 -1.61 9.84
CA VAL A 21 -0.73 -2.11 8.90
C VAL A 21 0.02 -3.15 8.09
N GLU A 22 -0.23 -4.42 8.39
CA GLU A 22 0.44 -5.55 7.75
C GLU A 22 -0.14 -5.71 6.34
N ILE A 23 0.27 -4.81 5.45
CA ILE A 23 -0.01 -4.96 4.03
C ILE A 23 0.71 -6.22 3.55
N ARG A 24 -0.08 -7.16 3.05
CA ARG A 24 0.44 -8.44 2.54
C ARG A 24 0.98 -8.25 1.12
N ILE A 25 2.00 -9.01 0.77
CA ILE A 25 2.42 -9.14 -0.63
C ILE A 25 1.25 -9.79 -1.39
N GLY A 26 0.94 -9.27 -2.59
CA GLY A 26 -0.27 -9.61 -3.34
C GLY A 26 -1.51 -8.84 -2.93
N ALA A 27 -1.43 -7.95 -1.93
CA ALA A 27 -2.55 -7.06 -1.61
C ALA A 27 -2.82 -6.14 -2.81
N VAL A 28 -4.11 -6.03 -3.17
CA VAL A 28 -4.56 -5.14 -4.23
C VAL A 28 -5.05 -3.84 -3.61
N GLY A 29 -4.65 -2.73 -4.22
CA GLY A 29 -5.00 -1.40 -3.81
C GLY A 29 -5.17 -0.49 -5.02
N ARG A 30 -5.08 0.81 -4.75
CA ARG A 30 -5.29 1.84 -5.77
C ARG A 30 -4.20 2.89 -5.73
N ALA A 31 -3.73 3.31 -6.89
CA ALA A 31 -2.90 4.50 -6.99
C ALA A 31 -3.74 5.74 -6.68
N LEU A 32 -3.35 6.54 -5.69
CA LEU A 32 -4.00 7.83 -5.41
C LEU A 32 -3.42 8.96 -6.27
N THR A 33 -2.15 8.83 -6.64
CA THR A 33 -1.43 9.74 -7.54
C THR A 33 -0.74 8.95 -8.65
N ASP A 34 -0.26 9.64 -9.67
CA ASP A 34 0.63 9.02 -10.66
C ASP A 34 1.92 8.53 -9.97
N LEU A 35 2.31 7.27 -10.22
CA LEU A 35 3.52 6.65 -9.68
C LEU A 35 4.63 6.68 -10.73
N LYS A 36 5.63 7.54 -10.54
CA LYS A 36 6.75 7.76 -11.49
C LYS A 36 8.04 8.25 -10.82
N PRO A 37 8.91 7.38 -10.26
CA PRO A 37 8.65 6.00 -9.92
C PRO A 37 7.87 5.86 -8.59
N GLY A 38 7.82 6.92 -7.77
CA GLY A 38 7.10 6.95 -6.49
C GLY A 38 5.79 7.72 -6.57
N GLY A 39 4.90 7.47 -5.63
CA GLY A 39 3.58 8.11 -5.50
C GLY A 39 2.82 7.63 -4.28
N ARG A 40 1.61 8.17 -4.07
CA ARG A 40 0.71 7.72 -3.00
C ARG A 40 -0.18 6.58 -3.47
N VAL A 41 -0.32 5.60 -2.60
CA VAL A 41 -1.11 4.40 -2.82
C VAL A 41 -2.02 4.15 -1.64
N GLU A 42 -3.21 3.63 -1.92
CA GLU A 42 -4.18 3.22 -0.92
C GLU A 42 -4.27 1.70 -0.89
N PHE A 43 -4.04 1.13 0.28
CA PHE A 43 -4.23 -0.28 0.58
C PHE A 43 -4.98 -0.43 1.90
N ASP A 44 -6.07 -1.20 1.91
CA ASP A 44 -6.86 -1.47 3.13
C ASP A 44 -7.25 -0.17 3.89
N SER A 45 -7.75 0.83 3.15
CA SER A 45 -8.06 2.18 3.68
C SER A 45 -6.88 2.94 4.30
N THR A 46 -5.64 2.47 4.08
CA THR A 46 -4.41 3.10 4.56
C THR A 46 -3.64 3.70 3.40
N TRP A 47 -3.17 4.93 3.58
CA TRP A 47 -2.37 5.63 2.57
C TRP A 47 -0.90 5.45 2.86
N LEU A 48 -0.16 4.95 1.88
CA LEU A 48 1.24 4.61 2.00
C LEU A 48 2.02 5.16 0.80
N ASP A 49 3.35 5.17 0.93
CA ASP A 49 4.26 5.45 -0.17
C ASP A 49 4.46 4.19 -1.00
N GLY A 50 4.12 4.30 -2.28
CA GLY A 50 4.28 3.24 -3.28
C GLY A 50 5.36 3.61 -4.27
N VAL A 51 6.14 2.62 -4.70
CA VAL A 51 7.13 2.73 -5.77
C VAL A 51 6.80 1.71 -6.84
N THR A 52 6.67 2.13 -8.09
CA THR A 52 6.44 1.23 -9.21
C THR A 52 7.68 0.37 -9.50
N ASP A 53 7.48 -0.92 -9.78
CA ASP A 53 8.55 -1.86 -10.17
C ASP A 53 9.23 -1.50 -11.49
N GLY A 54 8.55 -0.72 -12.32
CA GLY A 54 9.04 -0.23 -13.60
C GLY A 54 7.86 0.29 -14.41
N GLY A 55 8.03 1.48 -15.00
CA GLY A 55 6.99 2.12 -15.80
C GLY A 55 6.24 3.23 -15.08
N ILE A 56 5.01 3.46 -15.53
CA ILE A 56 4.15 4.56 -15.14
C ILE A 56 2.83 3.94 -14.74
N ILE A 57 2.35 4.25 -13.54
CA ILE A 57 1.00 3.88 -13.12
C ILE A 57 0.23 5.18 -12.90
N SER A 58 -0.89 5.34 -13.60
CA SER A 58 -1.71 6.54 -13.50
C SER A 58 -2.47 6.58 -12.17
N ALA A 59 -2.77 7.78 -11.70
CA ALA A 59 -3.69 7.95 -10.57
C ALA A 59 -5.03 7.25 -10.86
N GLY A 60 -5.53 6.49 -9.90
CA GLY A 60 -6.79 5.75 -9.97
C GLY A 60 -6.67 4.32 -10.49
N GLU A 61 -5.51 3.90 -11.00
CA GLU A 61 -5.26 2.54 -11.49
C GLU A 61 -5.22 1.52 -10.34
N ARG A 62 -5.61 0.28 -10.61
CA ARG A 62 -5.42 -0.83 -9.65
C ARG A 62 -3.98 -1.30 -9.65
N ILE A 63 -3.50 -1.53 -8.44
CA ILE A 63 -2.12 -1.93 -8.20
C ILE A 63 -2.07 -3.10 -7.23
N GLU A 64 -1.02 -3.90 -7.35
CA GLU A 64 -0.72 -5.01 -6.46
C GLU A 64 0.64 -4.78 -5.79
N VAL A 65 0.75 -5.09 -4.51
CA VAL A 65 2.02 -5.11 -3.79
C VAL A 65 2.86 -6.30 -4.26
N VAL A 66 3.98 -6.02 -4.90
CA VAL A 66 4.93 -7.06 -5.31
C VAL A 66 6.01 -7.31 -4.27
N GLU A 67 6.38 -6.28 -3.51
CA GLU A 67 7.44 -6.37 -2.50
C GLU A 67 7.22 -5.34 -1.39
N ARG A 68 7.60 -5.71 -0.16
CA ARG A 68 7.62 -4.79 0.99
C ARG A 68 9.02 -4.25 1.19
N MET A 69 9.16 -2.93 1.24
CA MET A 69 10.41 -2.25 1.54
C MET A 69 10.33 -1.60 2.92
N PRO A 70 11.47 -1.30 3.59
CA PRO A 70 11.45 -0.60 4.87
C PRO A 70 10.89 0.82 4.78
N THR A 71 10.95 1.43 3.59
CA THR A 71 10.57 2.81 3.32
C THR A 71 9.25 2.96 2.56
N GLY A 72 8.57 1.85 2.23
CA GLY A 72 7.33 1.86 1.45
C GLY A 72 7.01 0.52 0.81
N LEU A 73 6.17 0.54 -0.23
CA LEU A 73 5.74 -0.67 -0.94
C LEU A 73 6.16 -0.61 -2.39
N ARG A 74 6.71 -1.70 -2.92
CA ARG A 74 6.90 -1.84 -4.36
C ARG A 74 5.61 -2.40 -4.95
N VAL A 75 5.10 -1.75 -5.98
CA VAL A 75 3.79 -2.05 -6.57
C VAL A 75 3.89 -2.19 -8.09
N ARG A 76 2.98 -2.96 -8.67
CA ARG A 76 2.79 -3.03 -10.12
C ARG A 76 1.34 -2.76 -10.47
N ALA A 77 1.09 -2.19 -11.65
CA ALA A 77 -0.26 -2.13 -12.19
C ALA A 77 -0.74 -3.55 -12.49
N ILE A 78 -2.00 -3.83 -12.15
CA ILE A 78 -2.67 -5.05 -12.58
C ILE A 78 -3.82 -4.68 -13.52
N PRO A 79 -3.98 -5.39 -14.64
CA PRO A 79 -5.14 -5.18 -15.49
C PRO A 79 -6.40 -5.49 -14.68
N ASP A 80 -7.34 -4.54 -14.62
CA ASP A 80 -8.67 -4.85 -14.13
C ASP A 80 -9.27 -5.89 -15.07
N GLN A 81 -9.51 -7.10 -14.57
CA GLN A 81 -10.13 -8.19 -15.32
C GLN A 81 -11.63 -7.88 -15.53
N ALA A 82 -11.93 -6.79 -16.22
CA ALA A 82 -13.26 -6.34 -16.62
C ALA A 82 -13.39 -6.22 -18.15
N GLY A 83 -12.47 -6.83 -18.91
CA GLY A 83 -12.37 -6.63 -20.35
C GLY A 83 -11.99 -7.85 -21.19
N GLU A 84 -12.17 -9.09 -20.70
CA GLU A 84 -12.18 -10.26 -21.59
C GLU A 84 -13.60 -10.48 -22.13
N GLY A 85 -14.03 -9.49 -22.92
CA GLY A 85 -15.36 -9.40 -23.53
C GLY A 85 -15.31 -9.01 -25.01
N ALA A 86 -14.17 -9.16 -25.69
CA ALA A 86 -14.10 -9.08 -27.15
C ALA A 86 -14.72 -10.34 -27.79
N ASN A 87 -16.01 -10.55 -27.53
CA ASN A 87 -16.86 -11.43 -28.33
C ASN A 87 -17.51 -10.57 -29.41
N GLU A 88 -16.72 -10.07 -30.34
CA GLU A 88 -17.24 -9.52 -31.59
C GLU A 88 -17.45 -10.69 -32.57
N ARG A 89 -18.53 -11.42 -32.32
CA ARG A 89 -19.23 -12.24 -33.31
C ARG A 89 -20.04 -11.31 -34.23
N GLY A 90 -19.85 -11.47 -35.54
CA GLY A 90 -20.64 -10.84 -36.62
C GLY A 90 -19.80 -9.81 -37.39
N GLU A 91 -19.57 -9.91 -38.70
CA GLU A 91 -20.52 -10.17 -39.78
C GLU A 91 -19.87 -10.93 -40.95
N ALA A 92 -20.64 -11.85 -41.51
CA ALA A 92 -20.41 -12.42 -42.83
C ALA A 92 -20.81 -11.43 -43.91
N ARG A 93 -20.00 -11.31 -44.98
CA ARG A 93 -20.44 -11.08 -46.36
C ARG A 93 -19.30 -11.30 -47.34
#